data_AF-A0A4U6SWG4-F1
#
_entry.id   AF-A0A4U6SWG4-F1
#
_cell.length_a   1.000
_cell.length_b   1.000
_cell.length_c   1.000
_cell.angle_alpha   90.00
_cell.angle_beta   90.00
_cell.angle_gamma   90.00
#
_symmetry.space_group_name_H-M   'P 1'
#
loop_
_entity.id
_entity.type
_entity.pdbx_description
1 polymer ?
#
loop_
_entity_poly.entity_id
_entity_poly.type
_entity_poly.pdbx_seq_one_letter_code
_entity_poly.pdbx_strand_id
1 'polypeptide(L)'
;MAGGGRRTGPSPARLALMVLLLAAAVAAEAKVVHVEEPHRRSMLANGLGSAPPMGWNSWNHFQCDGNGEVVIRETADALVSTGLAALGYKYVNIDDCWAEPKRDAMGNLVANTNTFPHGIKALADYVHSKGLKLGIYSDAGFQTCAKVQPGSLGHEEQDAKTFAAWGVDYLKYDNCNNGDLKPLERYPEMSKALMKAGRPIYFSLCEWGDMHPARWGAAYGNSWRTTNDIADTWESMIATADQNEVWAEYARPGGWNDPDMLEVGNGGMKNNEYVVHFSLWAISKAPLIIGCDVRHMPQETYDILANKEVIAVNQGEEGEDGGEQRDLGGAAVGLPDGGGPAEPARDGRGHDHRALGRHRPPRRHRRRGQGPVAAQDAGHRVHGQDGVRRRGAVVQDVRAQVQAPVEAERGGPGPVDGARCRSAEMTWRW
;
A
#
# COMPACT_ATOMS: atom_id res chain seq x y z
N MET A 1 18.10 -90.25 -33.07
CA MET A 1 19.50 -89.74 -33.02
C MET A 1 19.47 -88.23 -33.19
N ALA A 2 20.20 -87.50 -32.33
CA ALA A 2 20.48 -86.04 -32.33
C ALA A 2 19.25 -85.11 -32.24
N GLY A 3 19.15 -84.06 -31.43
CA GLY A 3 20.06 -83.29 -30.57
C GLY A 3 19.38 -81.90 -30.48
N GLY A 4 18.88 -81.42 -29.33
CA GLY A 4 19.69 -80.80 -28.30
C GLY A 4 20.07 -79.35 -28.68
N GLY A 5 19.18 -78.38 -28.47
CA GLY A 5 19.47 -76.95 -28.65
C GLY A 5 18.66 -76.08 -27.69
N ARG A 6 19.12 -75.96 -26.44
CA ARG A 6 18.58 -74.98 -25.46
C ARG A 6 19.01 -73.57 -25.88
N ARG A 7 18.05 -72.68 -26.14
CA ARG A 7 18.32 -71.23 -26.20
C ARG A 7 18.53 -70.73 -24.77
N THR A 8 19.75 -70.30 -24.45
CA THR A 8 20.09 -69.66 -23.18
C THR A 8 19.52 -68.23 -23.16
N GLY A 9 18.66 -67.92 -22.19
CA GLY A 9 18.24 -66.55 -21.92
C GLY A 9 19.42 -65.65 -21.51
N PRO A 10 19.30 -64.32 -21.66
CA PRO A 10 20.37 -63.40 -21.30
C PRO A 10 20.74 -63.54 -19.82
N SER A 11 22.06 -63.50 -19.53
CA SER A 11 22.55 -63.59 -18.16
C SER A 11 22.01 -62.43 -17.30
N PRO A 12 21.86 -62.63 -15.98
CA PRO A 12 21.38 -61.58 -15.07
C PRO A 12 22.22 -60.30 -15.13
N ALA A 13 23.50 -60.38 -15.51
CA ALA A 13 24.36 -59.23 -15.76
C ALA A 13 23.91 -58.37 -16.96
N ARG A 14 23.35 -58.98 -18.02
CA ARG A 14 22.81 -58.25 -19.17
C ARG A 14 21.45 -57.59 -18.86
N LEU A 15 20.65 -58.19 -17.99
CA LEU A 15 19.40 -57.58 -17.53
C LEU A 15 19.68 -56.39 -16.60
N ALA A 16 20.66 -56.51 -15.70
CA ALA A 16 21.10 -55.41 -14.84
C ALA A 16 21.67 -54.23 -15.64
N LEU A 17 22.46 -54.50 -16.69
CA LEU A 17 23.00 -53.46 -17.57
C LEU A 17 21.91 -52.76 -18.39
N MET A 18 20.86 -53.50 -18.83
CA MET A 18 19.70 -52.90 -19.50
C MET A 18 18.85 -52.03 -18.56
N VAL A 19 18.66 -52.43 -17.30
CA VAL A 19 17.94 -51.62 -16.30
C VAL A 19 18.72 -50.35 -15.93
N LEU A 20 20.06 -50.45 -15.81
CA LEU A 20 20.92 -49.28 -15.59
C LEU A 20 20.94 -48.30 -16.78
N LEU A 21 20.88 -48.80 -18.02
CA LEU A 21 20.79 -47.95 -19.22
C LEU A 21 19.41 -47.32 -19.40
N LEU A 22 18.33 -47.97 -18.97
CA LEU A 22 16.98 -47.37 -18.94
C LEU A 22 16.83 -46.34 -17.81
N ALA A 23 17.45 -46.54 -16.64
CA ALA A 23 17.47 -45.54 -15.58
C ALA A 23 18.30 -44.30 -15.97
N ALA A 24 19.38 -44.47 -16.75
CA ALA A 24 20.17 -43.36 -17.27
C ALA A 24 19.45 -42.55 -18.37
N ALA A 25 18.49 -43.15 -19.08
CA ALA A 25 17.73 -42.48 -20.15
C ALA A 25 16.55 -41.62 -19.65
N VAL A 26 16.09 -41.83 -18.41
CA VAL A 26 15.02 -41.00 -17.78
C VAL A 26 15.61 -39.81 -17.00
N ALA A 27 16.94 -39.76 -16.83
CA ALA A 27 17.65 -38.61 -16.27
C ALA A 27 18.04 -37.56 -17.34
N ALA A 28 17.35 -37.56 -18.48
CA ALA A 28 17.51 -36.53 -19.51
C ALA A 28 16.68 -35.29 -19.11
N GLU A 29 17.37 -34.35 -18.47
CA GLU A 29 17.06 -32.91 -18.40
C GLU A 29 15.57 -32.52 -18.32
N ALA A 30 14.97 -32.67 -17.14
CA ALA A 30 14.08 -31.61 -16.68
C ALA A 30 14.97 -30.41 -16.31
N LYS A 31 15.44 -29.67 -17.32
CA LYS A 31 15.87 -28.29 -17.07
C LYS A 31 14.63 -27.58 -16.58
N VAL A 32 14.55 -27.35 -15.27
CA VAL A 32 13.78 -26.25 -14.72
C VAL A 32 14.38 -25.03 -15.40
N VAL A 33 13.75 -24.60 -16.50
CA VAL A 33 13.98 -23.28 -17.03
C VAL A 33 13.37 -22.39 -15.96
N HIS A 34 14.19 -21.93 -15.02
CA HIS A 34 13.92 -20.67 -14.37
C HIS A 34 13.86 -19.67 -15.50
N VAL A 35 12.63 -19.41 -15.95
CA VAL A 35 12.33 -18.11 -16.54
C VAL A 35 12.52 -17.18 -15.35
N GLU A 36 13.73 -16.66 -15.18
CA GLU A 36 13.86 -15.33 -14.61
C GLU A 36 12.97 -14.47 -15.50
N GLU A 37 11.73 -14.23 -15.05
CA GLU A 37 11.04 -13.00 -15.37
C GLU A 37 12.13 -11.93 -15.25
N PRO A 38 12.45 -11.18 -16.30
CA PRO A 38 13.42 -10.12 -16.17
C PRO A 38 12.81 -9.22 -15.11
N HIS A 39 13.33 -9.31 -13.88
CA HIS A 39 13.18 -8.30 -12.87
C HIS A 39 13.61 -7.06 -13.64
N ARG A 40 12.64 -6.28 -14.16
CA ARG A 40 12.94 -4.98 -14.72
C ARG A 40 13.59 -4.28 -13.55
N ARG A 41 14.92 -4.21 -13.59
CA ARG A 41 15.72 -3.67 -12.50
C ARG A 41 15.08 -2.33 -12.17
N SER A 42 14.53 -2.22 -10.96
CA SER A 42 14.08 -0.91 -10.49
C SER A 42 15.28 0.01 -10.65
N MET A 43 15.12 1.16 -11.31
CA MET A 43 16.20 2.12 -11.41
C MET A 43 16.58 2.64 -10.02
N LEU A 44 15.62 2.60 -9.08
CA LEU A 44 15.83 2.81 -7.65
C LEU A 44 16.02 1.47 -6.91
N ALA A 45 17.05 0.70 -7.28
CA ALA A 45 17.54 -0.40 -6.44
C ALA A 45 18.40 0.15 -5.28
N ASN A 46 17.83 1.03 -4.45
CA ASN A 46 18.54 1.74 -3.38
C ASN A 46 18.63 0.93 -2.06
N GLY A 47 18.08 -0.28 -2.01
CA GLY A 47 18.09 -1.14 -0.82
C GLY A 47 17.18 -0.68 0.32
N LEU A 48 16.26 0.25 0.07
CA LEU A 48 15.29 0.77 1.04
C LEU A 48 13.87 0.24 0.77
N GLY A 49 12.99 0.37 1.75
CA GLY A 49 11.57 0.05 1.60
C GLY A 49 11.26 -1.44 1.51
N SER A 50 12.07 -2.32 2.11
CA SER A 50 11.78 -3.76 2.17
C SER A 50 10.44 -4.08 2.86
N ALA A 51 10.00 -3.20 3.76
CA ALA A 51 8.66 -3.10 4.32
C ALA A 51 8.14 -1.66 4.15
N PRO A 52 6.81 -1.41 4.30
CA PRO A 52 6.25 -0.05 4.23
C PRO A 52 6.92 0.86 5.26
N PRO A 53 7.22 2.13 4.92
CA PRO A 53 7.87 3.04 5.86
C PRO A 53 6.92 3.39 7.01
N MET A 54 7.48 3.47 8.22
CA MET A 54 6.76 3.93 9.41
C MET A 54 7.42 5.20 9.95
N GLY A 55 6.61 6.19 10.30
CA GLY A 55 7.13 7.48 10.76
C GLY A 55 6.04 8.47 11.11
N TRP A 56 6.37 9.73 10.96
CA TRP A 56 5.50 10.87 11.23
C TRP A 56 5.74 11.96 10.17
N ASN A 57 4.71 12.73 9.84
CA ASN A 57 4.81 13.90 8.96
C ASN A 57 4.08 15.09 9.61
N SER A 58 4.65 16.29 9.43
CA SER A 58 4.16 17.53 10.04
C SER A 58 2.85 18.06 9.47
N TRP A 59 2.46 17.69 8.25
CA TRP A 59 1.46 18.43 7.47
C TRP A 59 0.06 18.43 8.07
N ASN A 60 -0.52 17.24 8.33
CA ASN A 60 -1.94 17.13 8.68
C ASN A 60 -2.33 17.95 9.91
N HIS A 61 -1.43 18.03 10.90
CA HIS A 61 -1.68 18.79 12.13
C HIS A 61 -1.12 20.22 12.11
N PHE A 62 0.12 20.40 11.62
CA PHE A 62 0.85 21.66 11.82
C PHE A 62 0.83 22.59 10.62
N GLN A 63 0.66 22.05 9.41
CA GLN A 63 0.73 22.81 8.15
C GLN A 63 1.96 23.75 8.12
N CYS A 64 1.85 24.92 7.50
CA CYS A 64 2.98 25.87 7.42
C CYS A 64 3.25 26.63 8.71
N ASP A 65 2.23 26.89 9.52
CA ASP A 65 2.36 27.76 10.69
C ASP A 65 3.00 27.04 11.90
N GLY A 66 2.99 25.70 11.92
CA GLY A 66 3.52 24.89 13.01
C GLY A 66 4.71 23.98 12.67
N ASN A 67 5.19 23.96 11.42
CA ASN A 67 6.23 23.04 10.94
C ASN A 67 7.66 23.61 11.08
N GLY A 68 8.07 23.94 12.32
CA GLY A 68 9.40 24.52 12.62
C GLY A 68 10.35 23.59 13.38
N GLU A 69 11.64 23.95 13.46
CA GLU A 69 12.71 23.13 14.05
C GLU A 69 12.39 22.67 15.48
N VAL A 70 11.79 23.54 16.31
CA VAL A 70 11.39 23.19 17.68
C VAL A 70 10.38 22.04 17.69
N VAL A 71 9.33 22.12 16.86
CA VAL A 71 8.30 21.08 16.76
C VAL A 71 8.91 19.78 16.26
N ILE A 72 9.79 19.81 15.26
CA ILE A 72 10.44 18.60 14.75
C ILE A 72 11.31 17.93 15.82
N ARG A 73 12.06 18.72 16.61
CA ARG A 73 12.87 18.19 17.71
C ARG A 73 12.02 17.56 18.80
N GLU A 74 10.97 18.26 19.24
CA GLU A 74 10.06 17.77 20.28
C GLU A 74 9.28 16.53 19.82
N THR A 75 8.86 16.48 18.56
CA THR A 75 8.24 15.30 17.96
C THR A 75 9.21 14.12 17.91
N ALA A 76 10.48 14.34 17.55
CA ALA A 76 11.50 13.29 17.61
C ALA A 76 11.70 12.76 19.04
N ASP A 77 11.69 13.65 20.04
CA ASP A 77 11.74 13.26 21.44
C ASP A 77 10.49 12.50 21.89
N ALA A 78 9.30 12.92 21.44
CA ALA A 78 8.04 12.27 21.74
C ALA A 78 7.97 10.86 21.14
N LEU A 79 8.39 10.66 19.88
CA LEU A 79 8.45 9.34 19.26
C LEU A 79 9.33 8.37 20.06
N VAL A 80 10.45 8.83 20.61
CA VAL A 80 11.32 8.01 21.46
C VAL A 80 10.69 7.76 22.83
N SER A 81 10.27 8.82 23.53
CA SER A 81 9.79 8.74 24.91
C SER A 81 8.45 8.01 25.07
N THR A 82 7.58 8.09 24.06
CA THR A 82 6.33 7.30 24.00
C THR A 82 6.59 5.83 23.64
N GLY A 83 7.76 5.49 23.11
CA GLY A 83 8.11 4.14 22.66
C GLY A 83 7.67 3.82 21.22
N LEU A 84 7.01 4.74 20.51
CA LEU A 84 6.62 4.56 19.10
C LEU A 84 7.85 4.29 18.20
N ALA A 85 8.98 4.95 18.46
CA ALA A 85 10.24 4.70 17.74
C ALA A 85 10.68 3.22 17.84
N ALA A 86 10.50 2.60 19.01
CA ALA A 86 10.84 1.19 19.23
C ALA A 86 9.88 0.23 18.50
N LEU A 87 8.67 0.69 18.15
CA LEU A 87 7.70 -0.06 17.35
C LEU A 87 7.94 0.05 15.84
N GLY A 88 8.82 0.96 15.40
CA GLY A 88 9.21 1.09 13.99
C GLY A 88 9.03 2.49 13.41
N TYR A 89 8.32 3.40 14.08
CA TYR A 89 8.12 4.78 13.63
C TYR A 89 9.44 5.57 13.66
N LYS A 90 10.20 5.50 12.56
CA LYS A 90 11.60 5.97 12.50
C LYS A 90 11.79 7.22 11.67
N TYR A 91 10.93 7.49 10.70
CA TYR A 91 11.03 8.67 9.84
C TYR A 91 10.33 9.87 10.49
N VAL A 92 11.04 10.98 10.66
CA VAL A 92 10.50 12.27 11.10
C VAL A 92 10.53 13.20 9.89
N ASN A 93 9.39 13.31 9.19
CA ASN A 93 9.32 13.98 7.90
C ASN A 93 8.84 15.42 8.05
N ILE A 94 9.68 16.36 7.60
CA ILE A 94 9.32 17.77 7.44
C ILE A 94 8.55 17.89 6.12
N ASP A 95 7.34 18.46 6.16
CA ASP A 95 6.56 18.76 4.95
C ASP A 95 6.87 20.16 4.38
N ASP A 96 5.99 20.73 3.55
CA ASP A 96 6.16 22.05 2.93
C ASP A 96 6.45 23.17 3.96
N CYS A 97 6.86 24.33 3.46
CA CYS A 97 7.11 25.56 4.23
C CYS A 97 8.36 25.56 5.12
N TRP A 98 9.37 24.74 4.82
CA TRP A 98 10.63 24.66 5.57
C TRP A 98 11.75 25.57 5.04
N ALA A 99 11.69 25.97 3.77
CA ALA A 99 12.76 26.71 3.09
C ALA A 99 12.47 28.22 2.97
N GLU A 100 13.51 29.00 2.70
CA GLU A 100 13.40 30.39 2.28
C GLU A 100 12.65 30.50 0.94
N PRO A 101 11.93 31.60 0.68
CA PRO A 101 11.18 31.78 -0.57
C PRO A 101 12.04 31.84 -1.84
N LYS A 102 13.35 32.00 -1.68
CA LYS A 102 14.31 32.09 -2.79
C LYS A 102 15.52 31.22 -2.49
N ARG A 103 16.05 30.62 -3.55
CA ARG A 103 17.38 30.00 -3.55
C ARG A 103 18.45 31.05 -3.27
N ASP A 104 19.59 30.61 -2.76
CA ASP A 104 20.77 31.47 -2.61
C ASP A 104 21.36 31.89 -3.98
N ALA A 105 22.41 32.72 -3.95
CA ALA A 105 23.09 33.18 -5.16
C ALA A 105 23.76 32.06 -5.99
N MET A 106 23.96 30.88 -5.40
CA MET A 106 24.51 29.69 -6.06
C MET A 106 23.40 28.74 -6.54
N GLY A 107 22.12 29.08 -6.33
CA GLY A 107 20.98 28.27 -6.72
C GLY A 107 20.60 27.17 -5.70
N ASN A 108 21.18 27.15 -4.50
CA ASN A 108 20.84 26.14 -3.50
C ASN A 108 19.54 26.51 -2.77
N LEU A 109 18.79 25.48 -2.36
CA LEU A 109 17.75 25.64 -1.34
C LEU A 109 18.38 26.08 -0.02
N VAL A 110 17.68 26.95 0.70
CA VAL A 110 18.12 27.50 1.99
C VAL A 110 17.02 27.24 3.01
N ALA A 111 17.36 26.70 4.17
CA ALA A 111 16.39 26.54 5.27
C ALA A 111 15.92 27.91 5.75
N ASN A 112 14.62 28.05 6.04
CA ASN A 112 14.07 29.30 6.55
C ASN A 112 14.73 29.66 7.89
N THR A 113 15.38 30.80 7.97
CA THR A 113 16.19 31.16 9.14
C THR A 113 15.37 31.50 10.39
N ASN A 114 14.08 31.79 10.24
CA ASN A 114 13.17 32.04 11.37
C ASN A 114 12.65 30.73 11.97
N THR A 115 12.28 29.75 11.14
CA THR A 115 11.70 28.47 11.61
C THR A 115 12.75 27.37 11.77
N PHE A 116 13.87 27.44 11.06
CA PHE A 116 15.02 26.51 11.10
C PHE A 116 16.35 27.27 11.29
N PRO A 117 16.53 28.01 12.41
CA PRO A 117 17.69 28.87 12.62
C PRO A 117 19.04 28.13 12.62
N HIS A 118 19.06 26.82 12.91
CA HIS A 118 20.29 26.01 12.88
C HIS A 118 20.49 25.24 11.56
N GLY A 119 19.53 25.35 10.63
CA GLY A 119 19.53 24.67 9.34
C GLY A 119 19.23 23.17 9.42
N ILE A 120 18.92 22.58 8.26
CA ILE A 120 18.48 21.18 8.16
C ILE A 120 19.55 20.18 8.58
N LYS A 121 20.83 20.44 8.32
CA LYS A 121 21.91 19.53 8.73
C LYS A 121 21.96 19.36 10.25
N ALA A 122 21.89 20.44 11.01
CA ALA A 122 21.91 20.36 12.48
C ALA A 122 20.67 19.63 13.03
N LEU A 123 19.53 19.78 12.35
CA LEU A 123 18.31 19.05 12.68
C LEU A 123 18.42 17.56 12.34
N ALA A 124 19.01 17.20 11.20
CA ALA A 124 19.28 15.81 10.84
C ALA A 124 20.21 15.14 11.85
N ASP A 125 21.31 15.80 12.22
CA ASP A 125 22.24 15.31 13.24
C ASP A 125 21.52 15.09 14.59
N TYR A 126 20.60 15.98 14.96
CA TYR A 126 19.78 15.80 16.16
C TYR A 126 18.86 14.57 16.06
N VAL A 127 18.10 14.45 14.98
CA VAL A 127 17.19 13.31 14.76
C VAL A 127 17.96 11.99 14.71
N HIS A 128 19.12 11.95 14.06
CA HIS A 128 20.01 10.78 14.04
C HIS A 128 20.55 10.43 15.42
N SER A 129 20.84 11.42 16.27
CA SER A 129 21.28 11.18 17.66
C SER A 129 20.24 10.45 18.51
N LYS A 130 18.96 10.48 18.08
CA LYS A 130 17.83 9.77 18.70
C LYS A 130 17.59 8.38 18.10
N GLY A 131 18.41 7.96 17.12
CA GLY A 131 18.21 6.71 16.38
C GLY A 131 17.09 6.77 15.33
N LEU A 132 16.62 7.98 15.01
CA LEU A 132 15.58 8.25 14.02
C LEU A 132 16.21 8.69 12.68
N LYS A 133 15.36 8.90 11.68
CA LYS A 133 15.71 9.30 10.30
C LYS A 133 14.98 10.60 9.95
N LEU A 134 15.64 11.54 9.28
CA LEU A 134 15.01 12.80 8.90
C LEU A 134 14.49 12.74 7.47
N GLY A 135 13.22 13.10 7.27
CA GLY A 135 12.65 13.35 5.96
C GLY A 135 12.50 14.82 5.64
N ILE A 136 12.51 15.12 4.34
CA ILE A 136 12.28 16.46 3.81
C ILE A 136 11.27 16.41 2.66
N TYR A 137 10.76 17.58 2.29
CA TYR A 137 9.81 17.76 1.21
C TYR A 137 10.37 18.65 0.11
N SER A 138 10.05 18.31 -1.14
CA SER A 138 10.16 19.22 -2.28
C SER A 138 9.08 18.88 -3.30
N ASP A 139 9.09 19.56 -4.44
CA ASP A 139 8.11 19.42 -5.50
C ASP A 139 8.81 19.17 -6.84
N ALA A 140 8.26 18.26 -7.65
CA ALA A 140 8.58 18.07 -9.06
C ALA A 140 8.00 19.22 -9.92
N GLY A 141 8.18 20.46 -9.49
CA GLY A 141 7.65 21.68 -10.08
C GLY A 141 8.52 22.89 -9.75
N PHE A 142 8.13 24.06 -10.26
CA PHE A 142 8.90 25.29 -10.07
C PHE A 142 8.77 25.87 -8.66
N GLN A 143 7.65 25.62 -8.00
CA GLN A 143 7.34 26.01 -6.62
C GLN A 143 6.57 24.89 -5.95
N THR A 144 6.66 24.79 -4.64
CA THR A 144 5.87 23.82 -3.87
C THR A 144 4.38 24.16 -3.85
N CYS A 145 3.56 23.24 -3.37
CA CYS A 145 2.10 23.42 -3.33
C CYS A 145 1.66 24.65 -2.52
N ALA A 146 2.31 24.95 -1.39
CA ALA A 146 2.04 26.17 -0.62
C ALA A 146 2.53 27.45 -1.31
N LYS A 147 3.35 27.33 -2.36
CA LYS A 147 3.94 28.44 -3.15
C LYS A 147 4.80 29.41 -2.33
N VAL A 148 5.27 28.98 -1.17
CA VAL A 148 6.13 29.80 -0.30
C VAL A 148 7.61 29.50 -0.45
N GLN A 149 7.97 28.39 -1.10
CA GLN A 149 9.36 28.01 -1.37
C GLN A 149 9.55 27.45 -2.79
N PRO A 150 10.79 27.43 -3.31
CA PRO A 150 11.10 26.83 -4.61
C PRO A 150 10.85 25.32 -4.60
N GLY A 151 10.36 24.79 -5.73
CA GLY A 151 10.42 23.37 -6.03
C GLY A 151 11.77 23.00 -6.66
N SER A 152 11.93 21.72 -7.03
CA SER A 152 13.20 21.17 -7.52
C SER A 152 13.24 20.89 -9.03
N LEU A 153 12.19 21.24 -9.79
CA LEU A 153 12.19 21.03 -11.24
C LEU A 153 13.33 21.82 -11.92
N GLY A 154 14.20 21.09 -12.62
CA GLY A 154 15.42 21.64 -13.25
C GLY A 154 16.61 21.84 -12.31
N HIS A 155 16.46 21.54 -11.02
CA HIS A 155 17.50 21.64 -9.98
C HIS A 155 17.75 20.28 -9.29
N GLU A 156 17.27 19.18 -9.85
CA GLU A 156 17.19 17.87 -9.19
C GLU A 156 18.56 17.39 -8.70
N GLU A 157 19.60 17.47 -9.54
CA GLU A 157 20.96 17.04 -9.15
C GLU A 157 21.56 17.89 -8.03
N GLN A 158 21.33 19.21 -8.06
CA GLN A 158 21.83 20.13 -7.04
C GLN A 158 21.11 19.92 -5.71
N ASP A 159 19.78 19.78 -5.75
CA ASP A 159 18.96 19.62 -4.55
C ASP A 159 19.18 18.24 -3.91
N ALA A 160 19.24 17.18 -4.71
CA ALA A 160 19.55 15.84 -4.20
C ALA A 160 20.92 15.80 -3.49
N LYS A 161 21.95 16.45 -4.05
CA LYS A 161 23.26 16.58 -3.38
C LYS A 161 23.16 17.39 -2.09
N THR A 162 22.36 18.45 -2.09
CA THR A 162 22.12 19.27 -0.88
C THR A 162 21.46 18.45 0.22
N PHE A 163 20.40 17.70 -0.09
CA PHE A 163 19.73 16.81 0.85
C PHE A 163 20.66 15.74 1.40
N ALA A 164 21.46 15.10 0.53
CA ALA A 164 22.46 14.12 0.96
C ALA A 164 23.53 14.73 1.87
N ALA A 165 24.03 15.93 1.56
CA ALA A 165 25.00 16.65 2.37
C ALA A 165 24.45 17.07 3.75
N TRP A 166 23.15 17.37 3.81
CA TRP A 166 22.43 17.62 5.06
C TRP A 166 22.09 16.36 5.85
N GLY A 167 22.31 15.16 5.29
CA GLY A 167 22.01 13.91 5.99
C GLY A 167 20.54 13.49 5.94
N VAL A 168 19.75 14.03 5.02
CA VAL A 168 18.36 13.60 4.81
C VAL A 168 18.29 12.10 4.46
N ASP A 169 17.26 11.42 4.93
CA ASP A 169 17.00 9.98 4.75
C ASP A 169 15.76 9.68 3.91
N TYR A 170 14.86 10.65 3.74
CA TYR A 170 13.57 10.50 3.08
C TYR A 170 13.23 11.78 2.31
N LEU A 171 12.72 11.66 1.09
CA LEU A 171 12.19 12.76 0.29
C LEU A 171 10.74 12.46 -0.11
N LYS A 172 9.80 13.29 0.36
CA LYS A 172 8.46 13.43 -0.25
C LYS A 172 8.58 14.39 -1.43
N TYR A 173 8.10 13.97 -2.61
CA TYR A 173 8.28 14.73 -3.85
C TYR A 173 6.96 14.95 -4.56
N ASP A 174 6.46 16.17 -4.44
CA ASP A 174 5.12 16.59 -4.84
C ASP A 174 5.00 16.91 -6.34
N ASN A 175 3.83 17.36 -6.77
CA ASN A 175 3.47 17.50 -8.17
C ASN A 175 2.83 18.84 -8.57
N CYS A 176 2.87 19.86 -7.70
CA CYS A 176 2.31 21.18 -7.99
C CYS A 176 3.20 22.00 -8.95
N ASN A 177 2.65 23.05 -9.57
CA ASN A 177 3.40 24.01 -10.39
C ASN A 177 4.39 23.38 -11.41
N ASN A 178 4.00 22.26 -12.02
CA ASN A 178 4.86 21.38 -12.79
C ASN A 178 5.08 21.80 -14.26
N GLY A 179 4.57 22.96 -14.66
CA GLY A 179 4.70 23.48 -16.02
C GLY A 179 3.99 22.63 -17.09
N ASP A 180 2.94 21.90 -16.72
CA ASP A 180 2.19 20.96 -17.56
C ASP A 180 3.02 19.76 -18.06
N LEU A 181 4.19 19.52 -17.46
CA LEU A 181 5.02 18.35 -17.74
C LEU A 181 4.46 17.12 -17.02
N LYS A 182 4.49 15.97 -17.68
CA LYS A 182 3.97 14.73 -17.13
C LYS A 182 4.85 14.18 -16.00
N PRO A 183 4.28 13.46 -15.01
CA PRO A 183 5.07 12.81 -13.96
C PRO A 183 6.23 11.94 -14.49
N LEU A 184 6.00 11.18 -15.56
CA LEU A 184 7.00 10.33 -16.21
C LEU A 184 8.16 11.08 -16.85
N GLU A 185 8.08 12.40 -16.99
CA GLU A 185 9.18 13.24 -17.48
C GLU A 185 10.02 13.83 -16.34
N ARG A 186 9.46 13.92 -15.12
CA ARG A 186 10.05 14.66 -14.00
C ARG A 186 10.54 13.76 -12.86
N TYR A 187 9.72 12.81 -12.41
CA TYR A 187 10.08 11.89 -11.34
C TYR A 187 11.32 11.03 -11.64
N PRO A 188 11.52 10.54 -12.88
CA PRO A 188 12.75 9.83 -13.22
C PRO A 188 14.02 10.68 -13.06
N GLU A 189 13.96 11.99 -13.26
CA GLU A 189 15.13 12.87 -13.12
C GLU A 189 15.54 13.02 -11.65
N MET A 190 14.57 13.23 -10.74
CA MET A 190 14.87 13.22 -9.30
C MET A 190 15.34 11.85 -8.81
N SER A 191 14.74 10.75 -9.29
CA SER A 191 15.20 9.38 -8.98
C SER A 191 16.68 9.18 -9.35
N LYS A 192 17.08 9.58 -10.56
CA LYS A 192 18.48 9.53 -11.02
C LYS A 192 19.38 10.43 -10.16
N ALA A 193 18.92 11.63 -9.80
CA ALA A 193 19.66 12.57 -8.98
C ALA A 193 19.95 12.01 -7.58
N LEU A 194 18.94 11.41 -6.92
CA LEU A 194 19.10 10.76 -5.62
C LEU A 194 20.10 9.60 -5.67
N MET A 195 20.05 8.77 -6.71
CA MET A 195 21.02 7.68 -6.90
C MET A 195 22.48 8.19 -7.08
N LYS A 196 22.66 9.41 -7.59
CA LYS A 196 23.98 10.06 -7.75
C LYS A 196 24.42 10.85 -6.52
N ALA A 197 23.53 11.11 -5.57
CA ALA A 197 23.81 12.01 -4.44
C ALA A 197 24.77 11.40 -3.39
N GLY A 198 25.04 10.10 -3.46
CA GLY A 198 26.02 9.42 -2.59
C GLY A 198 25.49 9.03 -1.20
N ARG A 199 24.20 9.24 -0.93
CA ARG A 199 23.49 8.78 0.27
C ARG A 199 22.17 8.11 -0.15
N PRO A 200 21.84 6.90 0.35
CA PRO A 200 20.51 6.32 0.15
C PRO A 200 19.44 7.18 0.80
N ILE A 201 18.48 7.66 0.00
CA ILE A 201 17.32 8.45 0.43
C ILE A 201 16.07 7.70 -0.02
N TYR A 202 15.14 7.46 0.90
CA TYR A 202 13.84 6.87 0.60
C TYR A 202 13.05 7.87 -0.26
N PHE A 203 12.55 7.45 -1.42
CA PHE A 203 11.90 8.37 -2.36
C PHE A 203 10.40 8.09 -2.46
N SER A 204 9.60 9.05 -1.97
CA SER A 204 8.14 8.98 -1.91
C SER A 204 7.52 9.90 -2.94
N LEU A 205 6.86 9.33 -3.94
CA LEU A 205 6.22 10.06 -5.02
C LEU A 205 4.85 10.56 -4.56
N CYS A 206 4.55 11.84 -4.81
CA CYS A 206 3.28 12.46 -4.45
C CYS A 206 2.69 13.16 -5.68
N GLU A 207 2.15 12.40 -6.63
CA GLU A 207 1.47 12.91 -7.84
C GLU A 207 -0.04 12.61 -7.86
N TRP A 208 -0.57 12.19 -6.70
CA TRP A 208 -1.98 11.95 -6.44
C TRP A 208 -2.64 10.87 -7.32
N GLY A 209 -1.89 9.89 -7.81
CA GLY A 209 -2.37 8.87 -8.72
C GLY A 209 -2.34 9.26 -10.20
N ASP A 210 -1.77 10.42 -10.54
CA ASP A 210 -1.70 10.92 -11.92
C ASP A 210 -0.92 9.97 -12.84
N MET A 211 -1.57 9.55 -13.92
CA MET A 211 -1.08 8.51 -14.83
C MET A 211 -0.80 7.15 -14.16
N HIS A 212 -1.50 6.82 -13.06
CA HIS A 212 -1.52 5.50 -12.43
C HIS A 212 -0.13 5.00 -11.97
N PRO A 213 0.45 5.60 -10.92
CA PRO A 213 1.81 5.36 -10.45
C PRO A 213 2.05 3.93 -9.99
N ALA A 214 1.03 3.19 -9.59
CA ALA A 214 1.14 1.75 -9.36
C ALA A 214 1.80 1.00 -10.53
N ARG A 215 1.60 1.45 -11.77
CA ARG A 215 2.15 0.82 -12.98
C ARG A 215 3.61 1.17 -13.27
N TRP A 216 4.16 2.23 -12.68
CA TRP A 216 5.48 2.76 -13.06
C TRP A 216 6.35 3.23 -11.88
N GLY A 217 5.76 3.64 -10.76
CA GLY A 217 6.40 4.20 -9.58
C GLY A 217 7.48 3.29 -9.00
N ALA A 218 7.26 1.98 -8.97
CA ALA A 218 8.23 0.99 -8.49
C ALA A 218 9.58 1.00 -9.23
N ALA A 219 9.63 1.56 -10.45
CA ALA A 219 10.87 1.70 -11.19
C ALA A 219 11.69 2.92 -10.73
N TYR A 220 11.07 3.91 -10.09
CA TYR A 220 11.68 5.20 -9.79
C TYR A 220 11.66 5.57 -8.31
N GLY A 221 10.75 5.02 -7.51
CA GLY A 221 10.49 5.38 -6.11
C GLY A 221 10.27 4.17 -5.20
N ASN A 222 10.27 4.43 -3.89
CA ASN A 222 9.99 3.43 -2.85
C ASN A 222 8.52 3.39 -2.42
N SER A 223 7.79 4.49 -2.60
CA SER A 223 6.32 4.52 -2.53
C SER A 223 5.76 5.59 -3.46
N TRP A 224 4.47 5.52 -3.75
CA TRP A 224 3.77 6.48 -4.59
C TRP A 224 2.33 6.68 -4.13
N ARG A 225 1.92 7.95 -4.01
CA ARG A 225 0.54 8.32 -3.69
C ARG A 225 -0.40 7.77 -4.74
N THR A 226 -1.48 7.12 -4.34
CA THR A 226 -2.48 6.56 -5.28
C THR A 226 -3.72 7.44 -5.43
N THR A 227 -3.86 8.45 -4.58
CA THR A 227 -5.05 9.29 -4.45
C THR A 227 -4.66 10.74 -4.16
N ASN A 228 -5.64 11.64 -4.30
CA ASN A 228 -5.59 12.97 -3.69
C ASN A 228 -5.44 12.89 -2.16
N ASP A 229 -5.24 14.06 -1.55
CA ASP A 229 -5.01 14.16 -0.12
C ASP A 229 -6.19 13.61 0.69
N ILE A 230 -5.85 12.85 1.74
CA ILE A 230 -6.81 12.47 2.75
C ILE A 230 -7.24 13.71 3.55
N ALA A 231 -8.42 13.64 4.13
CA ALA A 231 -8.86 14.58 5.16
C ALA A 231 -9.34 13.78 6.36
N ASP A 232 -9.29 14.38 7.55
CA ASP A 232 -9.75 13.77 8.79
C ASP A 232 -11.29 13.68 8.88
N THR A 233 -11.88 12.92 7.95
CA THR A 233 -13.30 12.59 7.90
C THR A 233 -13.46 11.14 7.45
N TRP A 234 -14.53 10.49 7.94
CA TRP A 234 -14.84 9.10 7.59
C TRP A 234 -15.00 8.90 6.08
N GLU A 235 -15.66 9.85 5.41
CA GLU A 235 -15.92 9.78 3.97
C GLU A 235 -14.62 9.85 3.15
N SER A 236 -13.69 10.72 3.54
CA SER A 236 -12.40 10.84 2.87
C SER A 236 -11.54 9.60 3.09
N MET A 237 -11.49 9.10 4.33
CA MET A 237 -10.73 7.89 4.68
C MET A 237 -11.20 6.66 3.90
N ILE A 238 -12.51 6.38 3.86
CA ILE A 238 -13.05 5.22 3.13
C ILE A 238 -12.89 5.39 1.62
N ALA A 239 -13.15 6.59 1.06
CA ALA A 239 -12.97 6.82 -0.37
C ALA A 239 -11.51 6.65 -0.80
N THR A 240 -10.57 6.99 0.06
CA THR A 240 -9.13 6.83 -0.16
C THR A 240 -8.71 5.36 -0.11
N ALA A 241 -9.22 4.60 0.88
CA ALA A 241 -9.01 3.16 0.96
C ALA A 241 -9.55 2.41 -0.27
N ASP A 242 -10.79 2.72 -0.69
CA ASP A 242 -11.44 2.12 -1.86
C ASP A 242 -10.65 2.39 -3.17
N GLN A 243 -10.14 3.62 -3.33
CA GLN A 243 -9.33 3.98 -4.50
C GLN A 243 -7.95 3.32 -4.51
N ASN A 244 -7.36 3.08 -3.35
CA ASN A 244 -6.06 2.39 -3.23
C ASN A 244 -6.18 0.89 -3.50
N GLU A 245 -7.28 0.25 -3.10
CA GLU A 245 -7.48 -1.21 -3.19
C GLU A 245 -7.25 -1.76 -4.61
N VAL A 246 -7.67 -1.00 -5.64
CA VAL A 246 -7.56 -1.43 -7.05
C VAL A 246 -6.11 -1.62 -7.51
N TRP A 247 -5.13 -1.11 -6.75
CA TRP A 247 -3.70 -1.17 -7.05
C TRP A 247 -2.94 -2.21 -6.23
N ALA A 248 -3.62 -2.99 -5.38
CA ALA A 248 -2.97 -3.91 -4.42
C ALA A 248 -1.95 -4.86 -5.06
N GLU A 249 -2.15 -5.30 -6.30
CA GLU A 249 -1.24 -6.22 -7.01
C GLU A 249 0.13 -5.61 -7.37
N TYR A 250 0.27 -4.28 -7.32
CA TYR A 250 1.50 -3.59 -7.70
C TYR A 250 2.45 -3.35 -6.52
N ALA A 251 1.91 -3.33 -5.29
CA ALA A 251 2.70 -3.17 -4.07
C ALA A 251 3.56 -4.41 -3.82
N ARG A 252 4.82 -4.20 -3.45
CA ARG A 252 5.81 -5.25 -3.20
C ARG A 252 7.01 -4.69 -2.42
N PRO A 253 7.86 -5.53 -1.82
CA PRO A 253 9.11 -5.06 -1.23
C PRO A 253 9.89 -4.12 -2.16
N GLY A 254 10.24 -2.95 -1.64
CA GLY A 254 10.90 -1.85 -2.35
C GLY A 254 9.96 -0.86 -3.04
N GLY A 255 8.65 -1.10 -3.09
CA GLY A 255 7.67 -0.25 -3.79
C GLY A 255 6.23 -0.40 -3.26
N TRP A 256 5.72 0.60 -2.55
CA TRP A 256 4.42 0.53 -1.87
C TRP A 256 3.42 1.56 -2.41
N ASN A 257 2.15 1.15 -2.54
CA ASN A 257 1.07 2.10 -2.75
C ASN A 257 0.88 2.94 -1.48
N ASP A 258 0.72 4.24 -1.65
CA ASP A 258 0.55 5.21 -0.57
C ASP A 258 -0.86 5.84 -0.62
N PRO A 259 -1.80 5.35 0.20
CA PRO A 259 -3.10 5.98 0.39
C PRO A 259 -3.05 7.25 1.26
N ASP A 260 -1.89 7.90 1.41
CA ASP A 260 -1.67 9.10 2.21
C ASP A 260 -1.52 8.83 3.73
N MET A 261 -1.26 9.91 4.48
CA MET A 261 -0.92 9.87 5.91
C MET A 261 -2.07 9.40 6.81
N LEU A 262 -1.73 8.92 8.01
CA LEU A 262 -2.69 8.54 9.04
C LEU A 262 -3.27 9.80 9.72
N GLU A 263 -4.59 9.88 9.78
CA GLU A 263 -5.34 10.95 10.49
C GLU A 263 -5.65 10.60 11.94
N VAL A 264 -5.18 9.44 12.40
CA VAL A 264 -5.41 8.90 13.75
C VAL A 264 -5.03 9.94 14.81
N GLY A 265 -6.04 10.47 15.51
CA GLY A 265 -5.86 11.42 16.60
C GLY A 265 -5.98 12.91 16.24
N ASN A 266 -6.36 13.27 15.01
CA ASN A 266 -6.54 14.68 14.61
C ASN A 266 -7.91 15.28 14.99
N GLY A 267 -8.87 14.44 15.42
CA GLY A 267 -10.10 14.84 16.09
C GLY A 267 -11.36 14.95 15.22
N GLY A 268 -11.23 14.75 13.90
CA GLY A 268 -12.32 14.78 12.92
C GLY A 268 -13.07 13.46 12.75
N MET A 269 -12.50 12.34 13.20
CA MET A 269 -13.17 11.03 13.25
C MET A 269 -13.32 10.50 14.69
N LYS A 270 -14.25 9.56 14.88
CA LYS A 270 -14.43 8.85 16.16
C LYS A 270 -13.32 7.83 16.39
N ASN A 271 -13.11 7.43 17.64
CA ASN A 271 -12.08 6.44 17.98
C ASN A 271 -12.23 5.11 17.22
N ASN A 272 -13.45 4.58 17.08
CA ASN A 272 -13.69 3.36 16.31
C ASN A 272 -13.43 3.54 14.80
N GLU A 273 -13.67 4.73 14.26
CA GLU A 273 -13.34 5.08 12.88
C GLU A 273 -11.82 5.12 12.67
N TYR A 274 -11.05 5.63 13.65
CA TYR A 274 -9.59 5.56 13.65
C TYR A 274 -9.03 4.15 13.78
N VAL A 275 -9.68 3.26 14.54
CA VAL A 275 -9.31 1.84 14.59
C VAL A 275 -9.43 1.21 13.19
N VAL A 276 -10.52 1.50 12.48
CA VAL A 276 -10.74 1.02 11.10
C VAL A 276 -9.69 1.60 10.15
N HIS A 277 -9.45 2.92 10.22
CA HIS A 277 -8.43 3.62 9.43
C HIS A 277 -7.07 2.93 9.55
N PHE A 278 -6.55 2.80 10.78
CA PHE A 278 -5.24 2.19 11.02
C PHE A 278 -5.16 0.74 10.53
N SER A 279 -6.24 -0.03 10.72
CA SER A 279 -6.31 -1.43 10.28
C SER A 279 -6.29 -1.57 8.75
N LEU A 280 -7.01 -0.71 8.03
CA LEU A 280 -7.06 -0.70 6.56
C LEU A 280 -5.70 -0.30 5.95
N TRP A 281 -5.02 0.69 6.54
CA TRP A 281 -3.66 1.05 6.13
C TRP A 281 -2.67 -0.09 6.39
N ALA A 282 -2.79 -0.74 7.54
CA ALA A 282 -1.92 -1.85 7.88
C ALA A 282 -2.04 -3.04 6.90
N ILE A 283 -3.27 -3.52 6.66
CA ILE A 283 -3.52 -4.69 5.80
C ILE A 283 -3.21 -4.42 4.32
N SER A 284 -3.36 -3.17 3.87
CA SER A 284 -3.04 -2.77 2.49
C SER A 284 -1.54 -2.55 2.25
N LYS A 285 -0.70 -2.78 3.27
CA LYS A 285 0.75 -2.51 3.21
C LYS A 285 1.07 -1.04 2.89
N ALA A 286 0.21 -0.12 3.34
CA ALA A 286 0.44 1.31 3.21
C ALA A 286 1.61 1.78 4.10
N PRO A 287 2.29 2.89 3.75
CA PRO A 287 3.05 3.69 4.70
C PRO A 287 2.25 3.98 5.97
N LEU A 288 2.82 3.74 7.15
CA LEU A 288 2.22 4.13 8.42
C LEU A 288 2.88 5.41 8.92
N ILE A 289 2.52 6.53 8.29
CA ILE A 289 3.03 7.86 8.61
C ILE A 289 2.00 8.59 9.46
N ILE A 290 2.31 8.79 10.75
CA ILE A 290 1.44 9.49 11.71
C ILE A 290 1.30 10.96 11.31
N GLY A 291 0.07 11.47 11.28
CA GLY A 291 -0.24 12.87 10.97
C GLY A 291 -0.69 13.73 12.15
N CYS A 292 -0.77 13.20 13.38
CA CYS A 292 -1.19 13.94 14.57
C CYS A 292 -0.02 14.49 15.40
N ASP A 293 -0.31 15.35 16.39
CA ASP A 293 0.68 15.80 17.38
C ASP A 293 0.97 14.71 18.43
N VAL A 294 2.01 13.91 18.18
CA VAL A 294 2.45 12.83 19.08
C VAL A 294 2.99 13.32 20.44
N ARG A 295 3.24 14.63 20.60
CA ARG A 295 3.65 15.21 21.89
C ARG A 295 2.50 15.25 22.89
N HIS A 296 1.25 15.25 22.40
CA HIS A 296 0.03 15.46 23.19
C HIS A 296 -1.11 14.52 22.76
N MET A 297 -0.80 13.24 22.56
CA MET A 297 -1.78 12.23 22.13
C MET A 297 -2.57 11.64 23.32
N PRO A 298 -3.91 11.54 23.23
CA PRO A 298 -4.71 10.77 24.19
C PRO A 298 -4.32 9.28 24.20
N GLN A 299 -4.60 8.60 25.32
CA GLN A 299 -4.30 7.16 25.46
C GLN A 299 -4.98 6.33 24.37
N GLU A 300 -6.21 6.65 24.00
CA GLU A 300 -6.93 5.94 22.93
C GLU A 300 -6.22 6.03 21.58
N THR A 301 -5.67 7.21 21.24
CA THR A 301 -4.83 7.41 20.05
C THR A 301 -3.53 6.61 20.14
N TYR A 302 -2.89 6.59 21.32
CA TYR A 302 -1.70 5.78 21.56
C TYR A 302 -1.97 4.30 21.34
N ASP A 303 -3.05 3.77 21.89
CA ASP A 303 -3.36 2.35 21.85
C ASP A 303 -3.57 1.86 20.40
N ILE A 304 -4.12 2.71 19.52
CA ILE A 304 -4.22 2.43 18.09
C ILE A 304 -2.83 2.41 17.45
N LEU A 305 -2.07 3.51 17.58
CA LEU A 305 -0.77 3.66 16.93
C LEU A 305 0.30 2.71 17.48
N ALA A 306 0.15 2.23 18.72
CA ALA A 306 1.09 1.33 19.37
C ALA A 306 0.70 -0.15 19.24
N ASN A 307 -0.36 -0.47 18.49
CA ASN A 307 -0.84 -1.84 18.35
C ASN A 307 0.15 -2.70 17.54
N LYS A 308 0.96 -3.47 18.26
CA LYS A 308 2.01 -4.34 17.72
C LYS A 308 1.50 -5.40 16.75
N GLU A 309 0.30 -5.93 16.97
CA GLU A 309 -0.26 -7.00 16.14
C GLU A 309 -0.64 -6.44 14.76
N VAL A 310 -1.29 -5.28 14.74
CA VAL A 310 -1.65 -4.58 13.50
C VAL A 310 -0.40 -4.08 12.76
N ILE A 311 0.59 -3.55 13.48
CA ILE A 311 1.90 -3.18 12.90
C ILE A 311 2.59 -4.42 12.30
N ALA A 312 2.55 -5.58 12.96
CA ALA A 312 3.16 -6.80 12.44
C ALA A 312 2.49 -7.26 11.14
N VAL A 313 1.16 -7.09 11.00
CA VAL A 313 0.47 -7.34 9.72
C VAL A 313 1.02 -6.43 8.62
N ASN A 314 1.24 -5.14 8.91
CA ASN A 314 1.81 -4.20 7.95
C ASN A 314 3.28 -4.53 7.59
N GLN A 315 4.10 -4.86 8.60
CA GLN A 315 5.55 -5.04 8.45
C GLN A 315 5.99 -6.46 8.08
N GLY A 316 5.12 -7.46 8.21
CA GLY A 316 5.44 -8.87 7.95
C GLY A 316 5.79 -9.15 6.49
N GLU A 317 6.74 -10.06 6.27
CA GLU A 317 7.19 -10.49 4.93
C GLU A 317 6.06 -11.20 4.18
N GLU A 318 5.94 -10.96 2.87
CA GLU A 318 5.05 -11.75 2.02
C GLU A 318 5.67 -13.14 1.75
N GLY A 319 5.52 -14.04 2.72
CA GLY A 319 5.52 -15.50 2.53
C GLY A 319 6.88 -16.21 2.37
N GLU A 320 7.49 -16.60 3.49
CA GLU A 320 8.30 -17.84 3.60
C GLU A 320 7.52 -19.01 4.23
N ASP A 321 6.21 -18.88 4.48
CA ASP A 321 5.40 -20.03 4.93
C ASP A 321 4.97 -20.90 3.74
N GLY A 322 5.93 -21.70 3.28
CA GLY A 322 5.65 -22.96 2.64
C GLY A 322 4.92 -23.89 3.61
N GLY A 323 3.61 -24.06 3.38
CA GLY A 323 2.92 -25.29 3.75
C GLY A 323 2.35 -25.40 5.16
N GLU A 324 1.55 -24.44 5.62
CA GLU A 324 0.35 -24.77 6.41
C GLU A 324 -0.65 -23.61 6.36
N GLN A 325 -1.50 -23.59 5.33
CA GLN A 325 -2.75 -22.87 5.43
C GLN A 325 -3.54 -23.50 6.58
N ARG A 326 -3.52 -22.88 7.76
CA ARG A 326 -4.55 -23.12 8.76
C ARG A 326 -5.86 -22.67 8.13
N ASP A 327 -6.61 -23.66 7.68
CA ASP A 327 -7.99 -23.55 7.27
C ASP A 327 -8.77 -23.03 8.49
N LEU A 328 -8.94 -21.71 8.58
CA LEU A 328 -9.94 -21.11 9.45
C LEU A 328 -11.29 -21.34 8.78
N GLY A 329 -11.73 -22.60 8.87
CA GLY A 329 -13.04 -23.04 8.45
C GLY A 329 -14.10 -22.18 9.13
N GLY A 330 -15.06 -21.71 8.32
CA GLY A 330 -16.22 -21.00 8.81
C GLY A 330 -16.91 -21.81 9.91
N ALA A 331 -16.96 -21.24 11.10
CA ALA A 331 -17.79 -21.75 12.18
C ALA A 331 -19.26 -21.49 11.80
N ALA A 332 -19.84 -22.41 11.03
CA ALA A 332 -21.29 -22.55 10.96
C ALA A 332 -21.77 -22.99 12.35
N VAL A 333 -22.47 -22.08 13.04
CA VAL A 333 -23.16 -22.37 14.28
C VAL A 333 -24.26 -23.40 14.00
N GLY A 334 -24.04 -24.63 14.46
CA GLY A 334 -25.05 -25.68 14.44
C GLY A 334 -26.15 -25.40 15.47
N LEU A 335 -27.40 -25.53 15.05
CA LEU A 335 -28.57 -25.69 15.93
C LEU A 335 -29.21 -27.06 15.63
N PRO A 336 -29.84 -27.70 16.64
CA PRO A 336 -29.80 -29.15 16.78
C PRO A 336 -30.90 -29.92 16.03
N ASP A 337 -30.62 -31.20 15.85
CA ASP A 337 -31.45 -32.25 15.25
C ASP A 337 -32.92 -32.28 15.70
N GLY A 338 -33.80 -32.60 14.74
CA GLY A 338 -35.23 -32.81 14.95
C GLY A 338 -35.96 -33.48 13.79
N GLY A 339 -35.59 -34.72 13.46
CA GLY A 339 -36.50 -35.85 13.14
C GLY A 339 -37.46 -35.83 11.93
N GLY A 340 -37.20 -36.73 10.97
CA GLY A 340 -38.23 -37.60 10.37
C GLY A 340 -38.84 -37.24 9.00
N PRO A 341 -39.36 -38.22 8.22
CA PRO A 341 -38.82 -38.50 6.88
C PRO A 341 -39.83 -38.57 5.70
N ALA A 342 -39.29 -38.80 4.48
CA ALA A 342 -39.91 -39.30 3.21
C ALA A 342 -40.80 -38.31 2.43
N GLU A 343 -40.94 -38.27 1.10
CA GLU A 343 -40.55 -39.07 -0.09
C GLU A 343 -40.73 -38.15 -1.37
N PRO A 344 -40.39 -38.60 -2.61
CA PRO A 344 -40.26 -37.76 -3.82
C PRO A 344 -41.36 -37.96 -4.90
N ALA A 345 -41.55 -36.98 -5.81
CA ALA A 345 -42.18 -37.13 -7.14
C ALA A 345 -42.18 -35.77 -7.90
N ARG A 346 -41.53 -35.64 -9.07
CA ARG A 346 -41.98 -35.92 -10.46
C ARG A 346 -42.80 -34.79 -11.14
N ASP A 347 -42.22 -34.35 -12.27
CA ASP A 347 -42.78 -34.08 -13.60
C ASP A 347 -43.89 -33.02 -13.82
N GLY A 348 -43.75 -32.24 -14.90
CA GLY A 348 -44.92 -31.80 -15.68
C GLY A 348 -44.98 -30.34 -16.14
N ARG A 349 -44.44 -30.08 -17.34
CA ARG A 349 -45.07 -29.43 -18.52
C ARG A 349 -45.83 -28.08 -18.43
N GLY A 350 -45.56 -27.23 -19.43
CA GLY A 350 -46.49 -26.24 -20.04
C GLY A 350 -45.71 -25.07 -20.66
N HIS A 351 -45.46 -24.98 -21.99
CA HIS A 351 -46.33 -24.43 -23.07
C HIS A 351 -46.97 -23.07 -22.71
N ASP A 352 -47.08 -22.04 -23.54
CA ASP A 352 -46.63 -21.61 -24.88
C ASP A 352 -47.15 -20.14 -24.98
N HIS A 353 -46.61 -19.31 -25.87
CA HIS A 353 -47.36 -18.38 -26.75
C HIS A 353 -46.48 -17.28 -27.35
N ARG A 354 -46.41 -17.32 -28.68
CA ARG A 354 -45.93 -16.29 -29.62
C ARG A 354 -46.89 -15.10 -29.73
N ALA A 355 -46.39 -13.95 -30.16
CA ALA A 355 -46.96 -13.18 -31.30
C ALA A 355 -45.99 -12.11 -31.83
N LEU A 356 -46.15 -11.79 -33.11
CA LEU A 356 -45.28 -11.03 -34.01
C LEU A 356 -45.69 -9.55 -34.14
N GLY A 357 -44.77 -8.70 -34.62
CA GLY A 357 -45.10 -7.42 -35.26
C GLY A 357 -43.90 -6.76 -35.94
N ARG A 358 -43.88 -6.75 -37.29
CA ARG A 358 -42.92 -6.01 -38.14
C ARG A 358 -43.57 -4.69 -38.61
N HIS A 359 -42.82 -3.58 -38.65
CA HIS A 359 -43.01 -2.51 -39.63
C HIS A 359 -41.73 -1.65 -39.82
N ARG A 360 -41.53 -1.17 -41.05
CA ARG A 360 -40.52 -0.22 -41.60
C ARG A 360 -41.25 0.57 -42.72
N PRO A 361 -40.69 1.65 -43.34
CA PRO A 361 -39.94 2.84 -42.89
C PRO A 361 -40.57 4.15 -43.51
N PRO A 362 -39.94 5.37 -43.57
CA PRO A 362 -38.83 5.68 -44.52
C PRO A 362 -37.77 6.77 -44.11
N ARG A 363 -36.71 6.83 -44.96
CA ARG A 363 -35.57 7.75 -45.28
C ARG A 363 -35.68 9.26 -44.93
N ARG A 364 -34.65 10.14 -44.88
CA ARG A 364 -33.18 10.21 -45.15
C ARG A 364 -32.65 11.58 -44.64
N HIS A 365 -31.39 11.72 -44.22
CA HIS A 365 -30.42 12.71 -44.74
C HIS A 365 -28.99 12.47 -44.20
N ARG A 366 -28.01 12.76 -45.06
CA ARG A 366 -26.55 12.49 -44.94
C ARG A 366 -25.81 13.54 -44.08
N ARG A 367 -24.74 13.15 -43.39
CA ARG A 367 -23.35 13.63 -43.61
C ARG A 367 -22.31 12.74 -42.88
N ARG A 368 -21.18 12.54 -43.56
CA ARG A 368 -19.93 11.84 -43.17
C ARG A 368 -19.25 12.62 -42.01
N GLY A 369 -18.42 12.08 -41.13
CA GLY A 369 -17.75 10.79 -41.02
C GLY A 369 -16.31 11.02 -40.54
N GLN A 370 -15.92 10.43 -39.40
CA GLN A 370 -14.60 9.84 -39.07
C GLN A 370 -14.65 9.43 -37.59
N GLY A 371 -14.59 8.11 -37.35
CA GLY A 371 -14.58 7.50 -36.02
C GLY A 371 -13.17 7.07 -35.62
N PRO A 372 -12.95 6.74 -34.32
CA PRO A 372 -11.69 6.24 -33.82
C PRO A 372 -11.48 4.75 -34.14
N VAL A 373 -10.22 4.38 -34.30
CA VAL A 373 -9.73 3.02 -34.59
C VAL A 373 -9.80 2.19 -33.31
N ALA A 374 -10.48 1.04 -33.38
CA ALA A 374 -10.47 0.01 -32.34
C ALA A 374 -9.18 -0.81 -32.46
N ALA A 375 -8.40 -0.88 -31.38
CA ALA A 375 -7.36 -1.88 -31.21
C ALA A 375 -7.98 -3.10 -30.51
N GLN A 376 -7.85 -4.26 -31.15
CA GLN A 376 -8.20 -5.56 -30.58
C GLN A 376 -7.12 -5.95 -29.57
N ASP A 377 -7.52 -6.16 -28.32
CA ASP A 377 -6.62 -6.68 -27.28
C ASP A 377 -6.77 -8.20 -27.20
N ALA A 378 -5.65 -8.90 -27.39
CA ALA A 378 -5.57 -10.35 -27.33
C ALA A 378 -5.30 -10.74 -25.87
N GLY A 379 -6.30 -11.36 -25.24
CA GLY A 379 -6.25 -11.74 -23.84
C GLY A 379 -5.08 -12.69 -23.51
N HIS A 380 -4.27 -12.29 -22.53
CA HIS A 380 -3.47 -13.19 -21.71
C HIS A 380 -4.15 -13.29 -20.34
N ARG A 381 -4.74 -14.46 -20.05
CA ARG A 381 -5.15 -14.83 -18.69
C ARG A 381 -3.91 -15.22 -17.91
N VAL A 382 -3.53 -14.40 -16.94
CA VAL A 382 -2.54 -14.78 -15.93
C VAL A 382 -3.29 -15.33 -14.71
N HIS A 383 -2.89 -16.53 -14.27
CA HIS A 383 -3.40 -17.18 -13.07
C HIS A 383 -2.93 -16.40 -11.82
N GLY A 384 -3.76 -15.48 -11.33
CA GLY A 384 -3.54 -14.75 -10.07
C GLY A 384 -4.83 -14.29 -9.36
N GLN A 385 -6.01 -14.70 -9.85
CA GLN A 385 -7.30 -14.15 -9.41
C GLN A 385 -7.71 -14.54 -7.98
N ASP A 386 -7.12 -15.58 -7.39
CA ASP A 386 -7.57 -16.11 -6.09
C ASP A 386 -7.03 -15.31 -4.90
N GLY A 387 -5.85 -14.69 -5.02
CA GLY A 387 -5.31 -13.79 -3.99
C GLY A 387 -6.03 -12.44 -3.95
N VAL A 388 -6.38 -11.91 -5.12
CA VAL A 388 -7.06 -10.62 -5.30
C VAL A 388 -8.50 -10.65 -4.76
N ARG A 389 -9.24 -11.74 -5.03
CA ARG A 389 -10.61 -11.91 -4.49
C ARG A 389 -10.64 -11.99 -2.96
N ARG A 390 -9.59 -12.55 -2.33
CA ARG A 390 -9.53 -12.69 -0.88
C ARG A 390 -9.21 -11.38 -0.17
N ARG A 391 -8.34 -10.51 -0.73
CA ARG A 391 -8.03 -9.20 -0.12
C ARG A 391 -9.19 -8.21 -0.26
N GLY A 392 -9.86 -8.15 -1.41
CA GLY A 392 -11.04 -7.30 -1.59
C GLY A 392 -12.26 -7.75 -0.77
N ALA A 393 -12.36 -9.05 -0.44
CA ALA A 393 -13.35 -9.53 0.50
C ALA A 393 -13.10 -8.99 1.92
N VAL A 394 -11.85 -8.81 2.37
CA VAL A 394 -11.55 -8.32 3.73
C VAL A 394 -11.95 -6.84 3.91
N VAL A 395 -11.70 -5.99 2.90
CA VAL A 395 -12.12 -4.57 2.96
C VAL A 395 -13.65 -4.46 3.01
N GLN A 396 -14.35 -5.27 2.21
CA GLN A 396 -15.81 -5.35 2.24
C GLN A 396 -16.37 -5.94 3.54
N ASP A 397 -15.67 -6.91 4.15
CA ASP A 397 -16.09 -7.58 5.39
C ASP A 397 -15.87 -6.67 6.62
N VAL A 398 -14.75 -5.93 6.68
CA VAL A 398 -14.53 -4.88 7.70
C VAL A 398 -15.62 -3.81 7.60
N ARG A 399 -15.99 -3.41 6.38
CA ARG A 399 -17.10 -2.47 6.14
C ARG A 399 -18.44 -3.04 6.63
N ALA A 400 -18.74 -4.31 6.35
CA ALA A 400 -19.98 -4.95 6.77
C ALA A 400 -20.10 -5.10 8.30
N GLN A 401 -18.99 -5.36 8.99
CA GLN A 401 -18.96 -5.50 10.44
C GLN A 401 -19.12 -4.17 11.19
N VAL A 402 -18.68 -3.06 10.59
CA VAL A 402 -18.80 -1.71 11.17
C VAL A 402 -20.16 -1.05 10.83
N GLN A 403 -20.81 -1.44 9.73
CA GLN A 403 -22.10 -0.89 9.30
C GLN A 403 -23.34 -1.61 9.85
N ALA A 404 -23.19 -2.60 10.74
CA ALA A 404 -24.33 -3.20 11.42
C ALA A 404 -25.04 -2.17 12.33
N PRO A 405 -26.30 -1.80 12.06
CA PRO A 405 -27.01 -0.83 12.90
C PRO A 405 -27.31 -1.45 14.27
N VAL A 406 -27.03 -0.69 15.34
CA VAL A 406 -27.57 -0.96 16.67
C VAL A 406 -29.07 -0.63 16.64
N GLU A 407 -29.88 -1.55 16.12
CA GLU A 407 -31.32 -1.53 16.31
C GLU A 407 -31.70 -2.55 17.39
N ALA A 408 -31.64 -2.12 18.65
CA ALA A 408 -32.44 -2.72 19.71
C ALA A 408 -32.79 -1.65 20.75
N GLU A 409 -34.05 -1.68 21.19
CA GLU A 409 -34.66 -0.91 22.29
C GLU A 409 -35.26 0.47 21.94
N ARG A 410 -36.32 0.46 21.13
CA ARG A 410 -37.49 1.32 21.40
C ARG A 410 -38.58 0.49 22.08
N GLY A 411 -38.68 0.62 23.41
CA GLY A 411 -39.80 0.08 24.19
C GLY A 411 -39.94 0.77 25.55
N GLY A 412 -40.94 1.65 25.67
CA GLY A 412 -41.76 2.01 26.85
C GLY A 412 -41.15 2.26 28.25
N PRO A 413 -41.62 3.26 29.02
CA PRO A 413 -41.07 3.62 30.33
C PRO A 413 -41.60 2.76 31.48
N GLY A 414 -40.71 2.32 32.37
CA GLY A 414 -41.01 1.65 33.65
C GLY A 414 -39.75 1.55 34.54
N PRO A 415 -39.87 1.55 35.88
CA PRO A 415 -38.89 2.22 36.74
C PRO A 415 -37.70 1.36 37.22
N VAL A 416 -36.59 2.07 37.39
CA VAL A 416 -35.38 1.88 38.21
C VAL A 416 -35.28 0.60 39.05
N ASP A 417 -34.22 -0.19 38.81
CA ASP A 417 -33.42 -0.77 39.90
C ASP A 417 -31.99 -1.09 39.45
N GLY A 418 -31.02 -0.83 40.33
CA GLY A 418 -29.60 -0.81 40.00
C GLY A 418 -28.92 -2.18 39.91
N ALA A 419 -28.09 -2.39 38.89
CA ALA A 419 -26.96 -3.32 38.93
C ALA A 419 -26.01 -3.12 37.74
N ARG A 420 -24.74 -2.80 38.06
CA ARG A 420 -23.50 -3.10 37.31
C ARG A 420 -23.47 -2.81 35.81
N CYS A 421 -22.85 -1.68 35.44
CA CYS A 421 -22.19 -1.55 34.14
C CYS A 421 -21.10 -2.64 34.02
N ARG A 422 -21.36 -3.64 33.18
CA ARG A 422 -20.30 -4.46 32.59
C ARG A 422 -19.95 -3.80 31.26
N SER A 423 -18.72 -3.30 31.16
CA SER A 423 -18.09 -2.97 29.89
C SER A 423 -18.14 -4.20 28.99
N ALA A 424 -18.74 -4.08 27.81
CA ALA A 424 -18.62 -5.10 26.78
C ALA A 424 -17.19 -5.02 26.22
N GLU A 425 -16.32 -5.91 26.67
CA GLU A 425 -15.05 -6.20 26.00
C GLU A 425 -15.37 -6.81 24.63
N MET A 426 -15.22 -6.03 23.56
CA MET A 426 -15.06 -6.58 22.20
C MET A 426 -13.65 -7.18 22.11
N THR A 427 -13.54 -8.46 22.43
CA THR A 427 -12.33 -9.25 22.19
C THR A 427 -12.34 -9.74 20.75
N TRP A 428 -11.69 -9.02 19.85
CA TRP A 428 -11.30 -9.54 18.55
C TRP A 428 -10.13 -10.50 18.76
N ARG A 429 -10.41 -11.80 18.83
CA ARG A 429 -9.37 -12.84 18.80
C ARG A 429 -9.04 -13.12 17.32
N TRP A 430 -7.83 -12.77 16.92
CA TRP A 430 -7.23 -13.10 15.62
C TRP A 430 -6.64 -14.51 15.60
#